data_AF-Q95QL5-F1
#
_entry.id   AF-Q95QL5-F1
#
_cell.length_a   1.000
_cell.length_b   1.000
_cell.length_c   1.000
_cell.angle_alpha   90.00
_cell.angle_beta   90.00
_cell.angle_gamma   90.00
#
_symmetry.space_group_name_H-M   'P 1'
#
loop_
_entity.id
_entity.type
_entity.pdbx_description
1 polymer ?
#
loop_
_entity_poly.entity_id
_entity_poly.type
_entity_poly.pdbx_seq_one_letter_code
_entity_poly.pdbx_strand_id
1 'polypeptide(L)'
;MVTVIPKIISSPYPRTRLPLYLYTVSIIISCSLLYWNLLYCKNYDCVVEKEFRWGSTRHLLQYFPVIAAPIIMVISFSWLIIAIYYSSSSCVLTFNFMEMPSAVLCSLLGGISSVIEIHFSIEVNQVQWTDQWLLSSGSSILLCLLHATIAFTLQ
;
A
#
# COMPACT_ATOMS: atom_id res chain seq x y z
N MET A 1 -41.88 9.86 -8.59
CA MET A 1 -40.51 9.37 -8.85
C MET A 1 -40.28 8.21 -7.90
N VAL A 2 -40.42 6.97 -8.39
CA VAL A 2 -40.14 5.78 -7.58
C VAL A 2 -38.63 5.63 -7.56
N THR A 3 -38.01 5.89 -6.42
CA THR A 3 -36.62 5.54 -6.19
C THR A 3 -36.54 4.02 -6.14
N VAL A 4 -36.18 3.42 -7.28
CA VAL A 4 -35.68 2.04 -7.29
C VAL A 4 -34.36 2.11 -6.56
N ILE A 5 -34.39 1.93 -5.24
CA ILE A 5 -33.19 1.61 -4.48
C ILE A 5 -32.76 0.27 -5.08
N PRO A 6 -31.65 0.20 -5.84
CA PRO A 6 -31.17 -1.09 -6.29
C PRO A 6 -31.00 -1.89 -5.02
N LYS A 7 -31.76 -2.98 -4.91
CA LYS A 7 -31.53 -3.99 -3.89
C LYS A 7 -30.14 -4.49 -4.20
N ILE A 8 -29.13 -3.81 -3.64
CA ILE A 8 -27.74 -4.24 -3.68
C ILE A 8 -27.85 -5.67 -3.20
N ILE A 9 -27.61 -6.59 -4.12
CA ILE A 9 -27.66 -8.01 -3.86
C ILE A 9 -26.52 -8.22 -2.88
N SER A 10 -26.81 -8.05 -1.60
CA SER A 10 -26.03 -8.55 -0.49
C SER A 10 -26.28 -10.04 -0.44
N SER A 11 -26.02 -10.75 -1.54
CA SER A 11 -25.50 -12.09 -1.34
C SER A 11 -24.28 -11.87 -0.44
N PRO A 12 -24.19 -12.58 0.70
CA PRO A 12 -22.89 -12.72 1.32
C PRO A 12 -22.04 -13.37 0.24
N TYR A 13 -21.33 -12.57 -0.55
CA TYR A 13 -20.32 -13.08 -1.46
C TYR A 13 -19.51 -14.04 -0.59
N PRO A 14 -19.39 -15.33 -0.97
CA PRO A 14 -18.54 -16.23 -0.21
C PRO A 14 -17.17 -15.56 -0.21
N ARG A 15 -16.82 -14.91 0.91
CA ARG A 15 -15.65 -14.06 1.00
C ARG A 15 -14.50 -15.01 0.77
N THR A 16 -13.94 -14.97 -0.44
CA THR A 16 -12.83 -15.84 -0.76
C THR A 16 -11.76 -15.53 0.27
N ARG A 17 -11.00 -16.53 0.70
CA ARG A 17 -9.89 -16.27 1.62
C ARG A 17 -8.78 -15.44 0.95
N LEU A 18 -8.91 -15.16 -0.35
CA LEU A 18 -7.94 -14.43 -1.15
C LEU A 18 -7.69 -13.00 -0.63
N PRO A 19 -8.69 -12.10 -0.46
CA PRO A 19 -8.50 -10.80 0.20
C PRO A 19 -7.78 -10.89 1.54
N LEU A 20 -8.10 -11.89 2.37
CA LEU A 20 -7.44 -12.08 3.67
C LEU A 20 -5.92 -12.30 3.51
N TYR A 21 -5.53 -13.18 2.58
CA TYR A 21 -4.13 -13.42 2.27
C TYR A 21 -3.46 -12.18 1.66
N LEU A 22 -4.13 -11.50 0.73
CA LEU A 22 -3.59 -10.30 0.09
C LEU A 22 -3.36 -9.15 1.08
N TYR A 23 -4.27 -8.92 2.02
CA TYR A 23 -4.09 -7.93 3.09
C TYR A 23 -2.97 -8.33 4.06
N THR A 24 -2.83 -9.62 4.37
CA THR A 24 -1.72 -10.09 5.22
C THR A 24 -0.38 -9.83 4.56
N VAL A 25 -0.27 -10.14 3.26
CA VAL A 25 0.94 -9.90 2.46
C VAL A 25 1.20 -8.39 2.30
N SER A 26 0.17 -7.57 2.09
CA SER A 26 0.33 -6.11 1.97
C SER A 26 0.85 -5.48 3.25
N ILE A 27 0.44 -5.96 4.43
CA ILE A 27 0.97 -5.50 5.73
C ILE A 27 2.47 -5.79 5.82
N ILE A 28 2.90 -7.02 5.48
CA ILE A 28 4.32 -7.42 5.52
C ILE A 28 5.16 -6.56 4.58
N ILE A 29 4.68 -6.31 3.36
CA ILE A 29 5.40 -5.50 2.38
C ILE A 29 5.41 -4.03 2.82
N SER A 30 4.34 -3.52 3.40
CA SER A 30 4.31 -2.15 3.93
C SER A 30 5.28 -1.96 5.09
N CYS A 31 5.38 -2.93 6.00
CA CYS A 31 6.43 -2.95 7.03
C CYS A 31 7.83 -2.97 6.41
N SER A 32 8.02 -3.72 5.33
CA SER A 32 9.31 -3.77 4.61
C SER A 32 9.64 -2.41 3.97
N LEU A 33 8.68 -1.76 3.32
CA LEU A 33 8.84 -0.42 2.75
C LEU A 33 9.22 0.61 3.84
N LEU A 34 8.57 0.56 5.01
CA LEU A 34 8.93 1.36 6.17
C LEU A 34 10.35 1.07 6.67
N TYR A 35 10.72 -0.20 6.76
CA TYR A 35 12.04 -0.62 7.20
C TYR A 35 13.13 -0.04 6.29
N TRP A 36 12.97 -0.17 4.96
CA TRP A 36 13.95 0.34 3.99
C TRP A 36 14.05 1.87 4.00
N ASN A 37 12.93 2.58 4.13
CA ASN A 37 12.95 4.04 4.07
C ASN A 37 13.33 4.73 5.38
N LEU A 38 13.01 4.12 6.53
CA LEU A 38 13.23 4.74 7.84
C LEU A 38 14.44 4.15 8.57
N LEU A 39 14.43 2.84 8.83
CA LEU A 39 15.41 2.19 9.71
C LEU A 39 16.75 1.96 9.00
N TYR A 40 16.70 1.42 7.78
CA TYR A 40 17.92 1.17 7.01
C TYR A 40 18.61 2.49 6.63
N CYS A 41 17.82 3.48 6.16
CA CYS A 41 18.31 4.83 5.82
C CYS A 41 18.99 5.54 6.99
N LYS A 42 18.46 5.38 8.22
CA LYS A 42 19.02 5.98 9.43
C LYS A 42 20.34 5.32 9.87
N ASN A 43 20.48 4.00 9.68
CA ASN A 43 21.68 3.27 10.12
C ASN A 43 22.88 3.45 9.19
N TYR A 44 22.66 3.74 7.91
CA TYR A 44 23.71 3.84 6.89
C TYR A 44 24.01 5.28 6.44
N ASP A 45 23.64 6.29 7.24
CA ASP A 45 23.84 7.73 6.94
C ASP A 45 23.35 8.14 5.54
N CYS A 46 22.37 7.41 4.98
CA CYS A 46 21.88 7.65 3.64
C CYS A 46 21.27 9.05 3.52
N VAL A 47 20.82 9.65 4.62
CA VAL A 47 20.31 11.04 4.65
C VAL A 47 21.41 12.02 4.26
N VAL A 48 22.63 11.87 4.80
CA VAL A 48 23.76 12.76 4.50
C VAL A 48 24.18 12.62 3.05
N GLU A 49 24.29 11.38 2.56
CA GLU A 49 24.64 11.13 1.16
C GLU A 49 23.57 11.65 0.20
N LYS A 50 22.30 11.51 0.57
CA LYS A 50 21.20 12.04 -0.24
C LYS A 50 21.21 13.56 -0.25
N GLU A 51 21.44 14.23 0.89
CA GLU A 51 21.36 15.71 0.96
C GLU A 51 22.42 16.34 0.07
N PHE A 52 23.61 15.74 0.08
CA PHE A 52 24.71 16.15 -0.77
C PHE A 52 24.44 15.91 -2.27
N ARG A 53 23.83 14.77 -2.63
CA ARG A 53 23.69 14.35 -4.03
C ARG A 53 22.41 14.85 -4.72
N TRP A 54 21.29 14.94 -4.01
CA TRP A 54 19.95 15.14 -4.60
C TRP A 54 19.36 16.54 -4.35
N GLY A 55 19.96 17.31 -3.43
CA GLY A 55 19.50 18.64 -3.05
C GLY A 55 18.24 18.63 -2.18
N SER A 56 18.07 19.67 -1.36
CA SER A 56 17.01 19.77 -0.33
C SER A 56 15.58 19.50 -0.84
N THR A 57 15.27 19.85 -2.09
CA THR A 57 13.90 19.71 -2.64
C THR A 57 13.53 18.26 -2.91
N ARG A 58 14.47 17.43 -3.39
CA ARG A 58 14.19 16.03 -3.71
C ARG A 58 13.95 15.22 -2.44
N HIS A 59 14.64 15.51 -1.33
CA HIS A 59 14.38 14.90 -0.03
C HIS A 59 12.93 14.99 0.43
N LEU A 60 12.26 16.10 0.10
CA LEU A 60 10.87 16.32 0.50
C LEU A 60 9.94 15.23 -0.07
N LEU A 61 10.20 14.75 -1.29
CA LEU A 61 9.42 13.70 -1.94
C LEU A 61 9.58 12.35 -1.24
N GLN A 62 10.72 12.08 -0.61
CA GLN A 62 10.97 10.82 0.08
C GLN A 62 10.17 10.66 1.39
N TYR A 63 9.65 11.76 1.95
CA TYR A 63 8.72 11.66 3.07
C TYR A 63 7.38 11.03 2.66
N PHE A 64 7.02 11.06 1.37
CA PHE A 64 5.77 10.48 0.90
C PHE A 64 5.66 8.97 1.16
N PRO A 65 6.58 8.10 0.70
CA PRO A 65 6.50 6.66 0.99
C PRO A 65 6.55 6.36 2.49
N VAL A 66 7.30 7.15 3.27
CA VAL A 66 7.38 7.02 4.74
C VAL A 66 6.03 7.28 5.40
N ILE A 67 5.21 8.19 4.87
CA ILE A 67 3.86 8.49 5.36
C ILE A 67 2.81 7.55 4.74
N ALA A 68 2.96 7.20 3.47
CA ALA A 68 2.02 6.35 2.74
C ALA A 68 2.00 4.92 3.30
N ALA A 69 3.16 4.34 3.61
CA ALA A 69 3.28 3.00 4.14
C ALA A 69 2.48 2.77 5.45
N PRO A 70 2.59 3.59 6.52
CA PRO A 70 1.80 3.40 7.72
C PRO A 70 0.30 3.61 7.47
N ILE A 71 -0.10 4.49 6.54
CA ILE A 71 -1.50 4.63 6.13
C ILE A 71 -2.01 3.33 5.51
N ILE A 72 -1.29 2.77 4.53
CA ILE A 72 -1.62 1.50 3.88
C ILE A 72 -1.68 0.37 4.92
N MET A 73 -0.75 0.35 5.87
CA MET A 73 -0.69 -0.64 6.94
C MET A 73 -1.92 -0.57 7.84
N VAL A 74 -2.33 0.63 8.29
CA VAL A 74 -3.51 0.81 9.14
C VAL A 74 -4.79 0.40 8.40
N ILE A 75 -4.95 0.80 7.14
CA ILE A 75 -6.13 0.43 6.33
C ILE A 75 -6.16 -1.08 6.12
N SER A 76 -5.05 -1.69 5.72
CA SER A 76 -4.96 -3.13 5.49
C SER A 76 -5.21 -3.93 6.76
N PHE A 77 -4.65 -3.49 7.89
CA PHE A 77 -4.88 -4.11 9.19
C PHE A 77 -6.34 -3.99 9.63
N SER A 78 -6.98 -2.84 9.38
CA SER A 78 -8.40 -2.64 9.69
C SER A 78 -9.27 -3.63 8.93
N TRP A 79 -9.04 -3.80 7.62
CA TRP A 79 -9.78 -4.78 6.82
C TRP A 79 -9.47 -6.22 7.20
N LEU A 80 -8.23 -6.53 7.57
CA LEU A 80 -7.87 -7.84 8.09
C LEU A 80 -8.65 -8.19 9.37
N ILE A 81 -8.69 -7.27 10.35
CA ILE A 81 -9.44 -7.45 11.60
C ILE A 81 -10.93 -7.60 11.33
N ILE A 82 -11.49 -6.77 10.43
CA ILE A 82 -12.89 -6.86 10.01
C ILE A 82 -13.19 -8.22 9.38
N ALA A 83 -12.32 -8.72 8.52
CA ALA A 83 -12.48 -10.00 7.85
C ALA A 83 -12.39 -11.20 8.79
N ILE A 84 -11.57 -11.13 9.84
CA ILE A 84 -11.38 -12.23 10.80
C ILE A 84 -12.51 -12.25 11.85
N TYR A 85 -12.82 -11.12 12.47
CA TYR A 85 -13.69 -11.08 13.65
C TYR A 85 -15.13 -10.67 13.36
N TYR A 86 -15.36 -9.89 12.30
CA TYR A 86 -16.66 -9.24 12.06
C TYR A 86 -17.33 -9.69 10.77
N SER A 87 -16.84 -10.76 10.13
CA SER A 87 -17.30 -11.24 8.82
C SER A 87 -18.81 -11.44 8.70
N SER A 88 -19.48 -11.81 9.81
CA SER A 88 -20.91 -12.12 9.84
C SER A 88 -21.76 -11.04 10.53
N SER A 89 -21.16 -9.91 10.90
CA SER A 89 -21.87 -8.83 11.60
C SER A 89 -22.67 -7.95 10.62
N SER A 90 -23.85 -7.48 11.05
CA SER A 90 -24.69 -6.58 10.26
C SER A 90 -24.00 -5.25 9.94
N CYS A 91 -23.10 -4.79 10.80
CA CYS A 91 -22.28 -3.60 10.57
C CYS A 91 -21.36 -3.77 9.35
N VAL A 92 -20.71 -4.92 9.21
CA VAL A 92 -19.82 -5.17 8.06
C VAL A 92 -20.60 -5.20 6.75
N LEU A 93 -21.81 -5.75 6.74
CA LEU A 93 -22.69 -5.69 5.56
C LEU A 93 -22.97 -4.25 5.12
N THR A 94 -23.04 -3.30 6.06
CA THR A 94 -23.25 -1.88 5.73
C THR A 94 -21.99 -1.15 5.30
N PHE A 95 -20.80 -1.50 5.78
CA PHE A 95 -19.55 -0.79 5.43
C PHE A 95 -18.72 -1.50 4.36
N ASN A 96 -19.08 -2.71 3.93
CA ASN A 96 -18.31 -3.49 2.96
C ASN A 96 -18.08 -2.74 1.63
N PHE A 97 -18.99 -1.85 1.26
CA PHE A 97 -18.85 -1.03 0.06
C PHE A 97 -17.62 -0.10 0.09
N MET A 98 -17.05 0.17 1.28
CA MET A 98 -15.83 0.97 1.45
C MET A 98 -14.54 0.15 1.25
N GLU A 99 -14.62 -1.18 1.18
CA GLU A 99 -13.45 -2.06 1.00
C GLU A 99 -12.76 -1.76 -0.33
N MET A 100 -13.52 -1.76 -1.42
CA MET A 100 -12.98 -1.47 -2.76
C MET A 100 -12.40 -0.05 -2.89
N PRO A 101 -13.10 1.04 -2.51
CA PRO A 101 -12.52 2.39 -2.51
C PRO A 101 -11.22 2.51 -1.70
N SER A 102 -11.16 1.85 -0.53
CA SER A 102 -9.96 1.87 0.30
C SER A 102 -8.79 1.10 -0.32
N ALA A 103 -9.07 -0.02 -1.01
CA ALA A 103 -8.08 -0.76 -1.77
C ALA A 103 -7.56 0.07 -2.96
N VAL A 104 -8.44 0.78 -3.68
CA VAL A 104 -8.05 1.70 -4.75
C VAL A 104 -7.15 2.82 -4.21
N LEU A 105 -7.49 3.39 -3.05
CA LEU A 105 -6.67 4.42 -2.41
C LEU A 105 -5.29 3.88 -2.01
N CYS A 106 -5.22 2.67 -1.43
CA CYS A 106 -3.93 2.04 -1.09
C CYS A 106 -3.10 1.72 -2.35
N SER A 107 -3.75 1.29 -3.43
CA SER A 107 -3.11 1.04 -4.72
C SER A 107 -2.53 2.34 -5.30
N LEU A 108 -3.28 3.44 -5.26
CA LEU A 108 -2.82 4.76 -5.69
C LEU A 108 -1.62 5.24 -4.85
N LEU A 109 -1.69 5.13 -3.52
CA LEU A 109 -0.58 5.48 -2.63
C LEU A 109 0.68 4.65 -2.92
N GLY A 110 0.51 3.34 -3.15
CA GLY A 110 1.60 2.47 -3.58
C GLY A 110 2.17 2.87 -4.95
N GLY A 111 1.31 3.21 -5.90
CA GLY A 111 1.69 3.68 -7.23
C GLY A 111 2.49 4.98 -7.20
N ILE A 112 2.02 6.00 -6.47
CA ILE A 112 2.75 7.26 -6.30
C ILE A 112 4.11 7.01 -5.64
N SER A 113 4.14 6.17 -4.60
CA SER A 113 5.38 5.78 -3.94
C SER A 113 6.36 5.11 -4.91
N SER A 114 5.87 4.25 -5.81
CA SER A 114 6.72 3.59 -6.81
C SER A 114 7.34 4.56 -7.80
N VAL A 115 6.56 5.54 -8.30
CA VAL A 115 7.08 6.56 -9.22
C VAL A 115 8.17 7.38 -8.55
N ILE A 116 7.93 7.80 -7.30
CA ILE A 116 8.93 8.54 -6.51
C ILE A 116 10.20 7.72 -6.37
N GLU A 117 10.12 6.48 -5.89
CA GLU A 117 11.30 5.64 -5.66
C GLU A 117 12.03 5.26 -6.94
N ILE A 118 11.32 5.07 -8.06
CA ILE A 118 11.95 4.86 -9.38
C ILE A 118 12.77 6.09 -9.77
N HIS A 119 12.23 7.31 -9.63
CA HIS A 119 12.98 8.52 -9.94
C HIS A 119 14.24 8.67 -9.08
N PHE A 120 14.22 8.21 -7.83
CA PHE A 120 15.41 8.16 -6.98
C PHE A 120 16.40 7.05 -7.36
N SER A 121 15.95 6.00 -8.05
CA SER A 121 16.82 4.89 -8.46
C SER A 121 17.53 5.10 -9.80
N ILE A 122 16.99 5.92 -10.71
CA ILE A 122 17.49 6.06 -12.09
C ILE A 122 18.87 6.72 -12.18
N GLU A 123 19.25 7.59 -11.24
CA GLU A 123 20.55 8.29 -11.29
C GLU A 123 21.73 7.46 -10.75
N VAL A 124 21.54 6.16 -10.47
CA VAL A 124 22.61 5.28 -9.97
C VAL A 124 23.33 4.60 -11.14
N ASN A 125 24.57 5.04 -11.43
CA ASN A 125 25.41 4.47 -12.50
C ASN A 125 25.70 2.97 -12.35
N GLN A 126 25.56 2.41 -11.15
CA GLN A 126 25.75 0.99 -10.84
C GLN A 126 24.54 0.49 -10.07
N VAL A 127 23.50 0.03 -10.77
CA VAL A 127 22.33 -0.56 -10.13
C VAL A 127 22.68 -1.99 -9.72
N GLN A 128 22.86 -2.23 -8.43
CA GLN A 128 22.83 -3.59 -7.89
C GLN A 128 21.39 -3.92 -7.50
N TRP A 129 20.95 -5.15 -7.82
CA TRP A 129 19.57 -5.58 -7.53
C TRP A 129 19.22 -5.57 -6.04
N THR A 130 20.24 -5.58 -5.18
CA THR A 130 20.12 -5.49 -3.72
C THR A 130 20.14 -4.06 -3.18
N ASP A 131 20.25 -3.05 -4.04
CA ASP A 131 20.27 -1.67 -3.60
C ASP A 131 18.94 -1.28 -2.97
N GLN A 132 19.01 -0.54 -1.87
CA GLN A 132 17.88 -0.07 -1.08
C GLN A 132 16.80 0.60 -1.95
N TRP A 133 17.23 1.39 -2.94
CA TRP A 133 16.34 2.12 -3.86
C TRP A 133 15.47 1.18 -4.69
N LEU A 134 16.08 0.09 -5.18
CA LEU A 134 15.38 -0.87 -6.01
C LEU A 134 14.45 -1.75 -5.18
N LEU A 135 14.85 -2.12 -3.96
CA LEU A 135 13.99 -2.85 -3.02
C LEU A 135 12.78 -2.00 -2.58
N SER A 136 12.99 -0.71 -2.31
CA SER A 136 11.94 0.24 -1.97
C SER A 136 10.96 0.44 -3.15
N SER A 137 11.48 0.68 -4.35
CA SER A 137 10.70 0.73 -5.59
C SER A 137 9.94 -0.58 -5.85
N GLY A 138 10.59 -1.73 -5.76
CA GLY A 138 9.96 -3.04 -5.95
C GLY A 138 8.83 -3.30 -4.95
N SER A 139 9.03 -2.95 -3.67
CA SER A 139 8.00 -3.12 -2.63
C SER A 139 6.78 -2.23 -2.86
N SER A 140 6.97 -1.00 -3.33
CA SER A 140 5.86 -0.08 -3.65
C SER A 140 5.09 -0.49 -4.91
N ILE A 141 5.77 -0.97 -5.96
CA ILE A 141 5.12 -1.60 -7.12
C ILE A 141 4.29 -2.80 -6.67
N LEU A 142 4.85 -3.65 -5.81
CA LEU A 142 4.15 -4.84 -5.32
C LEU A 142 2.92 -4.46 -4.49
N LEU A 143 3.00 -3.44 -3.63
CA LEU A 143 1.84 -2.89 -2.90
C LEU A 143 0.77 -2.37 -3.86
N CYS A 144 1.17 -1.62 -4.89
CA CYS A 144 0.25 -1.11 -5.91
C CYS A 144 -0.52 -2.26 -6.57
N LEU A 145 0.19 -3.30 -7.03
CA LEU A 145 -0.40 -4.47 -7.67
C LEU A 145 -1.28 -5.27 -6.73
N LEU A 146 -0.84 -5.53 -5.49
CA LEU A 146 -1.64 -6.26 -4.51
C LEU A 146 -2.96 -5.55 -4.25
N HIS A 147 -2.94 -4.25 -3.97
CA HIS A 147 -4.17 -3.52 -3.71
C HIS A 147 -5.05 -3.35 -4.96
N ALA A 148 -4.46 -3.27 -6.16
CA ALA A 148 -5.22 -3.34 -7.41
C ALA A 148 -5.92 -4.69 -7.55
N THR A 149 -5.21 -5.80 -7.30
CA THR A 149 -5.82 -7.15 -7.33
C THR A 149 -6.93 -7.29 -6.31
N ILE A 150 -6.77 -6.77 -5.09
CA ILE A 150 -7.85 -6.73 -4.09
C ILE A 150 -9.07 -6.00 -4.67
N ALA A 151 -8.89 -4.79 -5.20
CA ALA A 151 -9.97 -4.00 -5.76
C ALA A 151 -10.72 -4.71 -6.89
N PHE A 152 -10.01 -5.43 -7.78
CA PHE A 152 -10.64 -6.21 -8.85
C PHE A 152 -11.29 -7.50 -8.36
N THR A 153 -10.76 -8.15 -7.31
CA THR A 153 -11.35 -9.37 -6.75
C THR A 153 -12.59 -9.13 -5.89
N LEU A 154 -12.83 -7.87 -5.49
CA LEU A 154 -14.00 -7.45 -4.73
C LEU A 154 -15.20 -7.05 -5.61
N GLN A 155 -15.04 -7.04 -6.94
CA GLN A 155 -16.13 -6.81 -7.91
C GLN A 155 -17.09 -8.00 -7.97
#